data_AF-A0A9P6MB26-F1
#
_entry.id   AF-A0A9P6MB26-F1
#
_cell.length_a   1.000
_cell.length_b   1.000
_cell.length_c   1.000
_cell.angle_alpha   90.00
_cell.angle_beta   90.00
_cell.angle_gamma   90.00
#
_symmetry.space_group_name_H-M   'P 1'
#
loop_
_entity.id
_entity.type
_entity.pdbx_description
1 polymer ?
#
loop_
_entity_poly.entity_id
_entity_poly.type
_entity_poly.pdbx_seq_one_letter_code
_entity_poly.pdbx_strand_id
1 'polypeptide(L)'
;MSLKVKTISGKATRGTKTIPDPEANPDTEIISRAKFTRGSKAIPDAETTADTETTLSTTAVCHLCYLCQKSFKNASALSTHKADSHDGRRRRIHPLKCHWCNSKSVMTRRGLSKHLSSCQEVRRLQFPLSCPCCGCVCQKLEDLPKHSLKCESWEQDSSDDEQVLADFDKELAQAHVRIVKRRTPEVIEDTRLGVALVTHAYGRLVRLNDYKLLDNKDPIWHMPFPENGEHLARMLEGLLIQSGDDVLLALKVEVYGTSDYEDPHAQEIAKPEGTKPFKVTNIYHDQTHKVMIGTVKWCLLVTLAVMLTDGTVVVGPDNRVFNPKETSSVWIKKEQGPHLFNTMARQLRSKFNDEATFAPYSAVHTPFNHHTTMPVTLRTLYGFKFNKAWSSVKVAAFVFHQLYTKHKVVKAEIQLHVEEALSGNQGKSTEILDIIQRMIGVMAEEESFPVSKAVNACLTELAGKLSGEITSLNNTYVMDAVVKKVKNII
;
A
#
# COMPACT_ATOMS: atom_id res chain seq x y z
N MET A 1 -54.81 -21.09 -3.76
CA MET A 1 -55.00 -20.04 -2.75
C MET A 1 -54.56 -18.72 -3.36
N SER A 2 -55.52 -17.93 -3.83
CA SER A 2 -55.29 -16.70 -4.60
C SER A 2 -55.29 -15.49 -3.69
N LEU A 3 -54.17 -14.77 -3.63
CA LEU A 3 -54.04 -13.52 -2.89
C LEU A 3 -54.39 -12.33 -3.79
N LYS A 4 -55.46 -11.62 -3.46
CA LYS A 4 -55.87 -10.33 -4.04
C LYS A 4 -55.01 -9.22 -3.44
N VAL A 5 -54.34 -8.45 -4.30
CA VAL A 5 -53.70 -7.18 -3.93
C VAL A 5 -54.71 -6.05 -4.17
N LYS A 6 -55.00 -5.29 -3.10
CA LYS A 6 -55.81 -4.06 -3.13
C LYS A 6 -54.87 -2.86 -3.26
N THR A 7 -55.04 -2.09 -4.32
CA THR A 7 -54.41 -0.78 -4.53
C THR A 7 -55.20 0.30 -3.78
N ILE A 8 -54.54 1.12 -2.97
CA ILE A 8 -55.11 2.33 -2.37
C ILE A 8 -54.35 3.53 -2.94
N SER A 9 -55.09 4.41 -3.63
CA SER A 9 -54.62 5.70 -4.11
C SER A 9 -54.91 6.77 -3.05
N GLY A 10 -53.89 7.58 -2.72
CA GLY A 10 -54.01 8.72 -1.83
C GLY A 10 -53.46 9.99 -2.50
N LYS A 11 -54.35 10.91 -2.86
CA LYS A 11 -54.06 12.30 -3.22
C LYS A 11 -54.01 13.16 -1.94
N ALA A 12 -53.03 14.04 -1.81
CA ALA A 12 -53.06 15.22 -0.92
C ALA A 12 -52.15 16.31 -1.54
N THR A 13 -52.71 17.29 -2.25
CA THR A 13 -53.07 18.66 -1.82
C THR A 13 -51.90 19.56 -1.41
N ARG A 14 -51.68 20.58 -2.26
CA ARG A 14 -50.84 21.78 -2.09
C ARG A 14 -51.25 22.55 -0.82
N GLY A 15 -50.24 23.02 -0.07
CA GLY A 15 -50.38 24.08 0.91
C GLY A 15 -49.25 25.11 0.74
N THR A 16 -49.59 26.27 0.17
CA THR A 16 -48.80 27.50 0.20
C THR A 16 -48.88 28.13 1.59
N LYS A 17 -47.77 28.60 2.15
CA LYS A 17 -47.79 29.69 3.13
C LYS A 17 -46.50 30.50 3.13
N THR A 18 -46.72 31.77 3.39
CA THR A 18 -45.95 32.99 3.12
C THR A 18 -45.00 33.36 4.26
N ILE A 19 -44.05 34.21 3.89
CA ILE A 19 -43.03 34.96 4.66
C ILE A 19 -43.66 35.76 5.82
N PRO A 20 -42.93 35.99 6.93
CA PRO A 20 -42.51 37.36 7.22
C PRO A 20 -41.07 37.48 7.78
N ASP A 21 -40.32 38.44 7.23
CA ASP A 21 -39.40 39.33 7.96
C ASP A 21 -40.20 40.63 8.25
N PRO A 22 -39.84 41.52 9.21
CA PRO A 22 -38.47 41.97 9.43
C PRO A 22 -38.06 42.42 10.87
N GLU A 23 -36.76 42.75 10.96
CA GLU A 23 -36.15 43.91 11.63
C GLU A 23 -35.63 43.88 13.09
N ALA A 24 -34.45 44.52 13.20
CA ALA A 24 -33.84 45.26 14.31
C ALA A 24 -32.87 44.54 15.30
N ASN A 25 -31.58 44.79 15.04
CA ASN A 25 -30.46 44.92 15.99
C ASN A 25 -30.75 46.10 16.98
N PRO A 26 -30.13 46.25 18.19
CA PRO A 26 -28.68 46.36 18.32
C PRO A 26 -28.02 45.90 19.66
N ASP A 27 -26.68 45.91 19.61
CA ASP A 27 -25.72 46.31 20.65
C ASP A 27 -25.27 45.37 21.80
N THR A 28 -23.97 45.06 21.71
CA THR A 28 -22.89 45.11 22.72
C THR A 28 -23.04 44.35 24.04
N GLU A 29 -22.17 43.35 24.27
CA GLU A 29 -21.30 43.36 25.45
C GLU A 29 -20.03 42.51 25.30
N ILE A 30 -18.95 43.10 25.78
CA ILE A 30 -17.58 42.60 25.95
C ILE A 30 -17.51 41.85 27.30
N ILE A 31 -16.45 41.05 27.50
CA ILE A 31 -15.94 40.38 28.74
C ILE A 31 -16.04 38.84 28.58
N SER A 32 -15.01 38.00 28.75
CA SER A 32 -13.61 38.16 29.10
C SER A 32 -12.82 36.86 28.86
N ARG A 33 -11.50 37.06 28.77
CA ARG A 33 -10.39 36.12 28.95
C ARG A 33 -10.64 34.93 29.88
N ALA A 34 -10.25 33.73 29.44
CA ALA A 34 -9.71 32.69 30.33
C ALA A 34 -8.29 32.32 29.89
N LYS A 35 -7.31 32.73 30.72
CA LYS A 35 -5.90 32.35 30.65
C LYS A 35 -5.75 30.95 31.25
N PHE A 36 -5.16 30.00 30.52
CA PHE A 36 -4.63 28.78 31.12
C PHE A 36 -3.25 29.07 31.70
N THR A 37 -3.17 29.14 33.03
CA THR A 37 -1.94 29.26 33.81
C THR A 37 -1.28 27.91 34.01
N ARG A 38 0.03 27.87 33.76
CA ARG A 38 0.96 26.83 34.24
C ARG A 38 0.92 26.76 35.77
N GLY A 39 0.74 25.56 36.31
CA GLY A 39 1.00 25.23 37.70
C GLY A 39 2.18 24.27 37.80
N SER A 40 3.24 24.73 38.46
CA SER A 40 4.41 23.94 38.88
C SER A 40 4.38 23.74 40.40
N LYS A 41 5.12 22.73 40.88
CA LYS A 41 5.43 22.29 42.26
C LYS A 41 4.44 21.24 42.81
N ALA A 42 4.84 20.23 43.59
CA ALA A 42 6.05 20.04 44.39
C ALA A 42 6.40 18.54 44.56
N ILE A 43 7.64 18.34 45.01
CA ILE A 43 8.29 17.13 45.54
C ILE A 43 7.57 16.63 46.81
N PRO A 44 7.58 15.32 47.09
CA PRO A 44 8.13 14.90 48.38
C PRO A 44 9.15 13.77 48.26
N ASP A 45 10.18 13.91 49.08
CA ASP A 45 11.19 12.90 49.40
C ASP A 45 10.57 11.74 50.19
N ALA A 46 10.99 10.51 49.89
CA ALA A 46 11.11 9.44 50.88
C ALA A 46 11.99 8.31 50.34
N GLU A 47 13.04 8.02 51.10
CA GLU A 47 13.86 6.80 51.12
C GLU A 47 12.95 5.55 51.09
N THR A 48 13.30 4.38 50.56
CA THR A 48 14.34 3.49 51.09
C THR A 48 14.45 2.24 50.21
N THR A 49 15.60 1.57 50.36
CA THR A 49 15.95 0.16 50.11
C THR A 49 16.22 -0.31 48.68
N ALA A 50 17.48 -0.71 48.54
CA ALA A 50 18.14 -1.34 47.42
C ALA A 50 17.60 -2.74 47.14
N ASP A 51 17.38 -3.02 45.86
CA ASP A 51 17.58 -4.33 45.26
C ASP A 51 18.42 -4.14 43.99
N THR A 52 19.63 -4.65 44.03
CA THR A 52 20.63 -4.57 42.96
C THR A 52 20.25 -5.55 41.85
N GLU A 53 19.22 -5.22 41.08
CA GLU A 53 18.92 -5.91 39.83
C GLU A 53 19.99 -5.55 38.81
N THR A 54 20.80 -6.54 38.44
CA THR A 54 21.79 -6.42 37.36
C THR A 54 21.02 -6.37 36.04
N THR A 55 20.52 -5.18 35.69
CA THR A 55 20.01 -4.89 34.35
C THR A 55 21.15 -5.06 33.36
N LEU A 56 21.16 -6.23 32.70
CA LEU A 56 21.88 -6.46 31.45
C LEU A 56 21.46 -5.37 30.47
N SER A 57 22.28 -4.32 30.38
CA SER A 57 22.21 -3.28 29.37
C SER A 57 22.33 -3.98 28.01
N THR A 58 21.18 -4.28 27.41
CA THR A 58 21.11 -4.67 26.00
C THR A 58 21.69 -3.50 25.22
N THR A 59 22.93 -3.65 24.77
CA THR A 59 23.60 -2.72 23.87
C THR A 59 22.75 -2.58 22.62
N ALA A 60 21.91 -1.54 22.61
CA ALA A 60 21.04 -1.25 21.49
C ALA A 60 21.92 -1.09 20.25
N VAL A 61 21.75 -2.00 19.29
CA VAL A 61 22.51 -1.99 18.03
C VAL A 61 22.14 -0.72 17.29
N CYS A 62 23.03 0.27 17.30
CA CYS A 62 22.88 1.49 16.53
C CYS A 62 23.24 1.20 15.06
N HIS A 63 22.41 1.67 14.13
CA HIS A 63 22.71 1.58 12.69
C HIS A 63 23.48 2.82 12.24
N LEU A 64 24.70 2.67 11.74
CA LEU A 64 25.53 3.79 11.30
C LEU A 64 25.43 4.00 9.78
N CYS A 65 25.31 5.26 9.36
CA CYS A 65 25.49 5.64 7.96
C CYS A 65 26.97 5.81 7.68
N TYR A 66 27.61 4.87 6.98
CA TYR A 66 29.06 4.96 6.69
C TYR A 66 29.44 6.19 5.84
N LEU A 67 28.50 6.78 5.10
CA LEU A 67 28.74 7.98 4.28
C LEU A 67 28.92 9.26 5.12
N CYS A 68 28.31 9.34 6.31
CA CYS A 68 28.44 10.52 7.18
C CYS A 68 28.64 10.21 8.67
N GLN A 69 28.83 8.94 9.00
CA GLN A 69 29.01 8.35 10.33
C GLN A 69 27.89 8.67 11.34
N LYS A 70 26.70 9.06 10.88
CA LYS A 70 25.53 9.28 11.77
C LYS A 70 24.91 7.97 12.23
N SER A 71 24.55 7.89 13.51
CA SER A 71 23.85 6.74 14.08
C SER A 71 22.33 6.91 14.04
N PHE A 72 21.64 5.79 13.85
CA PHE A 72 20.19 5.69 13.74
C PHE A 72 19.67 4.56 14.63
N LYS A 73 18.49 4.79 15.21
CA LYS A 73 17.85 3.85 16.14
C LYS A 73 17.31 2.58 15.47
N ASN A 74 17.11 2.60 14.15
CA ASN A 74 16.64 1.46 13.37
C ASN A 74 17.05 1.59 11.90
N ALA A 75 16.99 0.48 11.17
CA ALA A 75 17.37 0.41 9.76
C ALA A 75 16.49 1.26 8.83
N SER A 76 15.20 1.45 9.17
CA SER A 76 14.31 2.31 8.38
C SER A 76 14.77 3.76 8.39
N ALA A 77 15.12 4.28 9.57
CA ALA A 77 15.64 5.63 9.72
C ALA A 77 16.97 5.82 8.99
N LEU A 78 17.86 4.82 9.02
CA LEU A 78 19.08 4.81 8.21
C LEU A 78 18.77 4.83 6.71
N SER A 79 17.79 4.05 6.24
CA SER A 79 17.41 4.00 4.82
C SER A 79 16.83 5.33 4.33
N THR A 80 15.91 5.92 5.09
CA THR A 80 15.37 7.27 4.79
C THR A 80 16.48 8.32 4.80
N HIS A 81 17.35 8.30 5.82
CA HIS A 81 18.52 9.18 5.83
C HIS A 81 19.40 9.00 4.60
N LYS A 82 19.62 7.75 4.15
CA LYS A 82 20.43 7.49 2.96
C LYS A 82 19.83 8.14 1.71
N ALA A 83 18.51 8.03 1.55
CA ALA A 83 17.79 8.59 0.42
C ALA A 83 17.77 10.13 0.43
N ASP A 84 17.65 10.74 1.61
CA ASP A 84 17.45 12.18 1.77
C ASP A 84 18.75 12.98 1.90
N SER A 85 19.78 12.37 2.51
CA SER A 85 21.03 13.04 2.87
C SER A 85 22.18 12.76 1.89
N HIS A 86 21.99 11.82 0.97
CA HIS A 86 22.87 11.56 -0.17
C HIS A 86 22.03 11.67 -1.45
N ASP A 87 22.64 11.83 -2.63
CA ASP A 87 21.93 12.11 -3.90
C ASP A 87 21.09 10.92 -4.45
N GLY A 88 20.17 10.41 -3.64
CA GLY A 88 19.17 9.41 -4.01
C GLY A 88 19.77 8.17 -4.68
N ARG A 89 19.19 7.77 -5.83
CA ARG A 89 19.59 6.57 -6.58
C ARG A 89 21.04 6.58 -7.09
N ARG A 90 21.70 7.74 -7.17
CA ARG A 90 23.10 7.85 -7.60
C ARG A 90 24.10 7.74 -6.43
N ARG A 91 23.62 7.60 -5.18
CA ARG A 91 24.32 7.14 -3.96
C ARG A 91 25.79 7.57 -3.83
N ARG A 92 26.02 8.86 -4.03
CA ARG A 92 27.38 9.37 -4.15
C ARG A 92 28.14 9.32 -2.83
N ILE A 93 29.37 8.79 -2.84
CA ILE A 93 30.23 8.67 -1.65
C ILE A 93 30.93 9.99 -1.33
N HIS A 94 31.36 10.70 -2.37
CA HIS A 94 32.22 11.87 -2.20
C HIS A 94 31.42 13.18 -2.04
N PRO A 95 31.78 14.05 -1.07
CA PRO A 95 31.19 15.37 -0.95
C PRO A 95 31.42 16.20 -2.21
N LEU A 96 30.37 16.84 -2.72
CA LEU A 96 30.48 17.78 -3.82
C LEU A 96 31.18 19.04 -3.32
N LYS A 97 32.26 19.43 -3.98
CA LYS A 97 32.98 20.68 -3.68
C LYS A 97 32.50 21.78 -4.61
N CYS A 98 32.32 22.97 -4.06
CA CYS A 98 32.14 24.16 -4.87
C CYS A 98 33.46 24.54 -5.54
N HIS A 99 33.53 24.45 -6.87
CA HIS A 99 34.75 24.72 -7.64
C HIS A 99 35.24 26.18 -7.51
N TRP A 100 34.33 27.09 -7.14
CA TRP A 100 34.64 28.53 -7.07
C TRP A 100 35.10 29.00 -5.70
N CYS A 101 34.53 28.47 -4.61
CA CYS A 101 34.95 28.89 -3.27
C CYS A 101 35.89 27.89 -2.59
N ASN A 102 35.98 26.65 -3.07
CA ASN A 102 36.76 25.50 -2.55
C ASN A 102 36.63 25.19 -1.04
N SER A 103 35.93 26.02 -0.29
CA SER A 103 35.81 26.02 1.17
C SER A 103 34.60 25.26 1.67
N LYS A 104 33.62 24.99 0.79
CA LYS A 104 32.38 24.31 1.16
C LYS A 104 32.23 22.99 0.40
N SER A 105 32.20 21.90 1.16
CA SER A 105 31.75 20.61 0.68
C SER A 105 30.30 20.36 1.13
N VAL A 106 29.52 19.73 0.27
CA VAL A 106 28.11 19.42 0.51
C VAL A 106 27.81 18.00 0.03
N MET A 107 26.99 17.27 0.77
CA MET A 107 26.72 15.84 0.51
C MET A 107 25.71 15.60 -0.62
N THR A 108 25.01 16.64 -1.08
CA THR A 108 23.94 16.50 -2.08
C THR A 108 24.00 17.62 -3.13
N ARG A 109 23.58 17.31 -4.36
CA ARG A 109 23.34 18.27 -5.46
C ARG A 109 22.34 19.34 -5.06
N ARG A 110 21.32 19.01 -4.26
CA ARG A 110 20.39 20.00 -3.72
C ARG A 110 21.11 20.96 -2.76
N GLY A 111 21.98 20.45 -1.89
CA GLY A 111 22.83 21.24 -1.03
C GLY A 111 23.80 22.14 -1.81
N LEU A 112 24.38 21.61 -2.88
CA LEU A 112 25.26 22.36 -3.78
C LEU A 112 24.51 23.46 -4.52
N SER A 113 23.37 23.14 -5.13
CA SER A 113 22.50 24.10 -5.81
C SER A 113 22.12 25.26 -4.88
N LYS A 114 21.71 24.95 -3.65
CA LYS A 114 21.41 25.96 -2.62
C LYS A 114 22.64 26.80 -2.27
N HIS A 115 23.81 26.16 -2.14
CA HIS A 115 25.06 26.88 -1.88
C HIS A 115 25.47 27.79 -3.04
N LEU A 116 25.43 27.33 -4.28
CA LEU A 116 25.79 28.11 -5.48
C LEU A 116 24.92 29.37 -5.59
N SER A 117 23.63 29.26 -5.23
CA SER A 117 22.70 30.39 -5.19
C SER A 117 23.11 31.49 -4.19
N SER A 118 23.85 31.12 -3.13
CA SER A 118 24.29 32.02 -2.06
C SER A 118 25.82 32.18 -1.98
N CYS A 119 26.57 31.65 -2.95
CA CYS A 119 28.03 31.65 -2.91
C CYS A 119 28.56 33.01 -3.35
N GLN A 120 29.30 33.70 -2.46
CA GLN A 120 29.83 35.03 -2.76
C GLN A 120 30.82 35.01 -3.93
N GLU A 121 31.69 33.99 -4.00
CA GLU A 121 32.65 33.86 -5.10
C GLU A 121 31.95 33.68 -6.45
N VAL A 122 30.88 32.88 -6.52
CA VAL A 122 30.10 32.71 -7.75
C VAL A 122 29.39 34.00 -8.15
N ARG A 123 28.89 34.78 -7.18
CA ARG A 123 28.21 36.06 -7.42
C ARG A 123 29.14 37.17 -7.93
N ARG A 124 30.44 37.08 -7.65
CA ARG A 124 31.44 38.06 -8.12
C ARG A 124 31.90 37.80 -9.55
N LEU A 125 31.62 36.62 -10.10
CA LEU A 125 32.00 36.28 -11.45
C LEU A 125 31.11 36.97 -12.49
N GLN A 126 31.69 37.24 -13.65
CA GLN A 126 30.96 37.71 -14.81
C GLN A 126 30.41 36.51 -15.59
N PHE A 127 29.15 36.60 -16.00
CA PHE A 127 28.51 35.60 -16.85
C PHE A 127 28.73 35.96 -18.33
N PRO A 128 28.81 34.97 -19.24
CA PRO A 128 28.43 33.56 -19.05
C PRO A 128 29.48 32.70 -18.33
N LEU A 129 29.02 31.66 -17.62
CA LEU A 129 29.90 30.70 -16.93
C LEU A 129 29.67 29.27 -17.42
N SER A 130 30.76 28.57 -17.73
CA SER A 130 30.71 27.15 -18.05
C SER A 130 30.61 26.30 -16.80
N CYS A 131 29.72 25.31 -16.80
CA CYS A 131 29.66 24.29 -15.77
C CYS A 131 30.98 23.52 -15.73
N PRO A 132 31.66 23.42 -14.58
CA PRO A 132 32.95 22.73 -14.49
C PRO A 132 32.85 21.22 -14.74
N CYS A 133 31.64 20.65 -14.69
CA CYS A 133 31.43 19.21 -14.85
C CYS A 133 31.15 18.81 -16.30
N CYS A 134 30.35 19.59 -17.04
CA CYS A 134 29.91 19.22 -18.39
C CYS A 134 30.25 20.27 -19.47
N GLY A 135 30.84 21.40 -19.09
CA GLY A 135 31.12 22.52 -20.00
C GLY A 135 29.89 23.34 -20.43
N CYS A 136 28.66 22.96 -20.05
CA CYS A 136 27.45 23.70 -20.43
C CYS A 136 27.49 25.15 -19.94
N VAL A 137 27.23 26.08 -20.86
CA VAL A 137 27.33 27.52 -20.61
C VAL A 137 26.03 28.05 -19.99
N CYS A 138 26.11 28.51 -18.75
CA CYS A 138 25.02 29.18 -18.03
C CYS A 138 25.07 30.69 -18.32
N GLN A 139 23.96 31.25 -18.78
CA GLN A 139 23.88 32.67 -19.19
C GLN A 139 23.65 33.60 -18.00
N LYS A 140 22.98 33.11 -16.95
CA LYS A 140 22.67 33.88 -15.74
C LYS A 140 23.03 33.11 -14.48
N LEU A 141 23.16 33.84 -13.38
CA LEU A 141 23.45 33.28 -12.06
C LEU A 141 22.41 32.24 -11.62
N GLU A 142 21.14 32.45 -11.95
CA GLU A 142 20.04 31.55 -11.55
C GLU A 142 20.05 30.23 -12.33
N ASP A 143 20.72 30.18 -13.48
CA ASP A 143 20.79 28.99 -14.34
C ASP A 143 21.78 27.97 -13.78
N LEU A 144 22.88 28.43 -13.18
CA LEU A 144 23.95 27.56 -12.70
C LEU A 144 23.50 26.63 -11.55
N PRO A 145 22.78 27.09 -10.50
CA PRO A 145 22.19 26.20 -9.49
C PRO A 145 21.20 25.18 -10.08
N LYS A 146 20.35 25.60 -11.01
CA LYS A 146 19.34 24.72 -11.64
C LYS A 146 20.02 23.66 -12.51
N HIS A 147 21.05 24.06 -13.25
CA HIS A 147 21.87 23.16 -14.05
C HIS A 147 22.62 22.17 -13.16
N SER A 148 23.30 22.62 -12.10
CA SER A 148 24.09 21.75 -11.20
C SER A 148 23.26 20.61 -10.60
N LEU A 149 21.97 20.85 -10.32
CA LEU A 149 21.04 19.86 -9.81
C LEU A 149 20.75 18.75 -10.84
N LYS A 150 20.73 19.10 -12.12
CA LYS A 150 20.35 18.22 -13.25
C LYS A 150 21.55 17.74 -14.08
N CYS A 151 22.75 18.25 -13.85
CA CYS A 151 23.93 17.91 -14.63
C CYS A 151 24.23 16.41 -14.53
N GLU A 152 24.48 15.76 -15.66
CA GLU A 152 24.73 14.32 -15.71
C GLU A 152 26.22 13.99 -15.66
N SER A 153 27.07 14.87 -16.18
CA SER A 153 28.53 14.74 -16.28
C SER A 153 29.27 15.02 -14.98
N TRP A 154 28.58 15.05 -13.85
CA TRP A 154 29.28 15.05 -12.57
C TRP A 154 30.10 13.76 -12.47
N GLU A 155 31.40 13.88 -12.18
CA GLU A 155 32.31 12.74 -11.94
C GLU A 155 31.54 11.64 -11.21
N GLN A 156 31.38 10.51 -11.89
CA GLN A 156 30.82 9.33 -11.25
C GLN A 156 31.83 8.86 -10.24
N ASP A 157 31.35 8.28 -9.15
CA ASP A 157 32.27 7.60 -8.23
C ASP A 157 32.99 6.50 -9.03
N SER A 158 34.22 6.17 -8.65
CA SER A 158 34.98 5.16 -9.38
C SER A 158 34.24 3.81 -9.38
N SER A 159 34.54 2.92 -10.33
CA SER A 159 33.97 1.56 -10.31
C SER A 159 34.24 0.84 -8.98
N ASP A 160 35.36 1.16 -8.35
CA ASP A 160 35.76 0.61 -7.06
C ASP A 160 34.85 1.12 -5.93
N ASP A 161 34.49 2.42 -5.96
CA ASP A 161 33.54 3.02 -5.01
C ASP A 161 32.12 2.46 -5.19
N GLU A 162 31.67 2.26 -6.42
CA GLU A 162 30.38 1.61 -6.71
C GLU A 162 30.36 0.15 -6.24
N GLN A 163 31.48 -0.57 -6.37
CA GLN A 163 31.62 -1.93 -5.86
C GLN A 163 31.57 -1.96 -4.33
N VAL A 164 32.23 -1.02 -3.64
CA VAL A 164 32.14 -0.89 -2.17
C VAL A 164 30.71 -0.61 -1.70
N LEU A 165 29.95 0.22 -2.43
CA LEU A 165 28.52 0.46 -2.19
C LEU A 165 27.68 -0.80 -2.34
N ALA A 166 27.92 -1.58 -3.40
CA ALA A 166 27.20 -2.81 -3.68
C ALA A 166 27.51 -3.91 -2.66
N ASP A 167 28.78 -4.09 -2.31
CA ASP A 167 29.22 -5.04 -1.29
C ASP A 167 28.69 -4.67 0.09
N PHE A 168 28.59 -3.38 0.42
CA PHE A 168 27.97 -2.95 1.66
C PHE A 168 26.47 -3.18 1.69
N ASP A 169 25.74 -2.87 0.61
CA ASP A 169 24.30 -3.16 0.57
C ASP A 169 24.03 -4.67 0.65
N LYS A 170 24.93 -5.47 0.06
CA LYS A 170 24.95 -6.92 0.23
C LYS A 170 25.25 -7.32 1.68
N GLU A 171 26.21 -6.70 2.35
CA GLU A 171 26.46 -6.89 3.79
C GLU A 171 25.29 -6.45 4.65
N LEU A 172 24.59 -5.36 4.32
CA LEU A 172 23.45 -4.84 5.08
C LEU A 172 22.22 -5.74 4.90
N ALA A 173 22.00 -6.23 3.69
CA ALA A 173 21.02 -7.28 3.41
C ALA A 173 21.39 -8.57 4.16
N GLN A 174 22.65 -8.96 4.15
CA GLN A 174 23.15 -10.11 4.91
C GLN A 174 23.10 -9.90 6.44
N ALA A 175 23.27 -8.68 6.93
CA ALA A 175 23.22 -8.33 8.35
C ALA A 175 21.78 -8.28 8.86
N HIS A 176 20.83 -7.78 8.05
CA HIS A 176 19.41 -7.99 8.29
C HIS A 176 19.06 -9.47 8.33
N VAL A 177 19.59 -10.25 7.39
CA VAL A 177 19.47 -11.71 7.42
C VAL A 177 20.17 -12.31 8.64
N ARG A 178 21.27 -11.75 9.14
CA ARG A 178 21.99 -12.25 10.34
C ARG A 178 21.27 -11.94 11.65
N ILE A 179 20.58 -10.82 11.77
CA ILE A 179 19.68 -10.55 12.90
C ILE A 179 18.47 -11.50 12.87
N VAL A 180 18.11 -12.01 11.69
CA VAL A 180 17.11 -13.09 11.49
C VAL A 180 17.74 -14.50 11.55
N LYS A 181 19.08 -14.65 11.49
CA LYS A 181 19.76 -15.95 11.64
C LYS A 181 20.03 -16.26 13.11
N ARG A 182 19.03 -16.84 13.77
CA ARG A 182 19.31 -18.06 14.52
C ARG A 182 19.03 -19.26 13.62
N ARG A 183 20.00 -20.16 13.60
CA ARG A 183 20.09 -21.46 12.92
C ARG A 183 20.48 -21.40 11.44
N THR A 184 21.66 -21.98 11.19
CA THR A 184 21.99 -22.70 9.96
C THR A 184 20.76 -23.46 9.45
N PRO A 185 20.54 -23.56 8.12
CA PRO A 185 19.54 -24.44 7.58
C PRO A 185 20.04 -25.88 7.80
N GLU A 186 19.83 -26.40 9.00
CA GLU A 186 19.45 -27.81 9.09
C GLU A 186 18.32 -27.99 8.09
N VAL A 187 18.31 -29.13 7.40
CA VAL A 187 17.16 -29.54 6.62
C VAL A 187 16.00 -29.62 7.61
N ILE A 188 15.25 -28.53 7.72
CA ILE A 188 14.03 -28.47 8.52
C ILE A 188 13.08 -29.33 7.72
N GLU A 189 12.99 -30.61 8.08
CA GLU A 189 11.84 -31.42 7.70
C GLU A 189 10.60 -30.63 8.12
N ASP A 190 9.68 -30.40 7.18
CA ASP A 190 8.47 -29.66 7.48
C ASP A 190 7.82 -30.31 8.70
N THR A 191 7.76 -29.54 9.78
CA THR A 191 7.05 -29.90 11.01
C THR A 191 5.66 -30.33 10.58
N ARG A 192 5.16 -31.49 11.05
CA ARG A 192 3.81 -31.91 10.69
C ARG A 192 2.84 -30.77 11.00
N LEU A 193 2.00 -30.34 10.05
CA LEU A 193 1.11 -29.18 10.21
C LEU A 193 0.38 -29.16 11.56
N GLY A 194 -0.09 -30.32 12.04
CA GLY A 194 -0.74 -30.43 13.35
C GLY A 194 0.13 -30.04 14.54
N VAL A 195 1.44 -30.31 14.48
CA VAL A 195 2.39 -29.85 15.51
C VAL A 195 2.47 -28.33 15.48
N ALA A 196 2.71 -27.74 14.31
CA ALA A 196 2.78 -26.29 14.15
C ALA A 196 1.50 -25.58 14.65
N LEU A 197 0.32 -26.09 14.28
CA LEU A 197 -0.95 -25.51 14.73
C LEU A 197 -1.17 -25.63 16.25
N VAL A 198 -0.76 -26.73 16.88
CA VAL A 198 -0.94 -26.92 18.34
C VAL A 198 0.05 -26.08 19.14
N THR A 199 1.24 -25.81 18.61
CA THR A 199 2.28 -25.03 19.32
C THR A 199 2.01 -23.52 19.33
N HIS A 200 1.10 -23.02 18.49
CA HIS A 200 0.85 -21.58 18.38
C HIS A 200 -0.54 -21.18 18.89
N ALA A 201 -0.62 -20.07 19.62
CA ALA A 201 -1.87 -19.57 20.17
C ALA A 201 -2.96 -19.33 19.10
N TYR A 202 -2.55 -18.86 17.92
CA TYR A 202 -3.45 -18.58 16.80
C TYR A 202 -3.77 -19.81 15.95
N GLY A 203 -3.10 -20.96 16.16
CA GLY A 203 -3.45 -22.20 15.47
C GLY A 203 -4.87 -22.70 15.80
N ARG A 204 -5.45 -22.23 16.91
CA ARG A 204 -6.86 -22.45 17.28
C ARG A 204 -7.88 -21.87 16.29
N LEU A 205 -7.45 -20.94 15.43
CA LEU A 205 -8.28 -20.42 14.33
C LEU A 205 -8.61 -21.52 13.30
N VAL A 206 -7.87 -22.62 13.31
CA VAL A 206 -7.91 -23.68 12.31
C VAL A 206 -8.24 -25.02 12.97
N ARG A 207 -9.23 -25.72 12.43
CA ARG A 207 -9.48 -27.12 12.76
C ARG A 207 -8.82 -27.99 11.70
N LEU A 208 -7.69 -28.62 12.03
CA LEU A 208 -6.90 -29.39 11.08
C LEU A 208 -7.72 -30.46 10.32
N ASN A 209 -8.70 -31.08 10.98
CA ASN A 209 -9.55 -32.10 10.37
C ASN A 209 -10.36 -31.59 9.17
N ASP A 210 -10.58 -30.29 9.08
CA ASP A 210 -11.32 -29.64 8.00
C ASP A 210 -10.43 -29.46 6.75
N TYR A 211 -9.12 -29.74 6.84
CA TYR A 211 -8.14 -29.49 5.79
C TYR A 211 -7.54 -30.77 5.22
N LYS A 212 -7.21 -30.73 3.94
CA LYS A 212 -6.42 -31.73 3.21
C LYS A 212 -5.25 -31.06 2.50
N LEU A 213 -4.18 -31.81 2.28
CA LEU A 213 -3.07 -31.37 1.46
C LEU A 213 -3.55 -31.22 0.00
N LEU A 214 -3.22 -30.11 -0.64
CA LEU A 214 -3.39 -29.95 -2.09
C LEU A 214 -2.26 -30.72 -2.78
N ASP A 215 -2.58 -31.78 -3.51
CA ASP A 215 -1.60 -32.59 -4.24
C ASP A 215 -1.93 -32.68 -5.74
N ASN A 216 -1.09 -33.39 -6.50
CA ASN A 216 -1.24 -33.54 -7.95
C ASN A 216 -2.46 -34.37 -8.39
N LYS A 217 -3.12 -35.05 -7.45
CA LYS A 217 -4.32 -35.84 -7.70
C LYS A 217 -5.60 -35.03 -7.46
N ASP A 218 -5.49 -33.88 -6.79
CA ASP A 218 -6.64 -33.02 -6.54
C ASP A 218 -7.13 -32.38 -7.86
N PRO A 219 -8.43 -32.49 -8.21
CA PRO A 219 -8.97 -31.92 -9.45
C PRO A 219 -8.77 -30.41 -9.59
N ILE A 220 -8.66 -29.66 -8.48
CA ILE A 220 -8.46 -28.20 -8.48
C ILE A 220 -7.20 -27.81 -9.25
N TRP A 221 -6.16 -28.66 -9.16
CA TRP A 221 -4.88 -28.41 -9.80
C TRP A 221 -4.98 -28.33 -11.34
N HIS A 222 -5.83 -29.16 -11.92
CA HIS A 222 -6.00 -29.26 -13.38
C HIS A 222 -7.17 -28.43 -13.91
N MET A 223 -7.86 -27.70 -13.04
CA MET A 223 -9.06 -26.97 -13.39
C MET A 223 -8.70 -25.73 -14.24
N PRO A 224 -9.27 -25.58 -15.45
CA PRO A 224 -8.97 -24.45 -16.33
C PRO A 224 -9.54 -23.15 -15.76
N PHE A 225 -8.77 -22.07 -15.82
CA PHE A 225 -9.17 -20.79 -15.25
C PHE A 225 -10.42 -20.16 -15.91
N PRO A 226 -10.54 -20.07 -17.26
CA PRO A 226 -11.59 -19.27 -17.90
C PRO A 226 -13.01 -19.64 -17.47
N GLU A 227 -13.30 -20.94 -17.31
CA GLU A 227 -14.63 -21.41 -16.92
C GLU A 227 -14.82 -21.57 -15.41
N ASN A 228 -13.73 -21.52 -14.63
CA ASN A 228 -13.75 -21.90 -13.22
C ASN A 228 -13.16 -20.87 -12.27
N GLY A 229 -12.75 -19.67 -12.71
CA GLY A 229 -12.08 -18.68 -11.86
C GLY A 229 -12.83 -18.36 -10.56
N GLU A 230 -14.16 -18.26 -10.62
CA GLU A 230 -15.01 -18.04 -9.44
C GLU A 230 -15.03 -19.27 -8.52
N HIS A 231 -15.15 -20.46 -9.10
CA HIS A 231 -15.15 -21.71 -8.35
C HIS A 231 -13.80 -21.95 -7.67
N LEU A 232 -12.69 -21.74 -8.40
CA LEU A 232 -11.33 -21.77 -7.88
C LEU A 232 -11.15 -20.82 -6.70
N ALA A 233 -11.57 -19.57 -6.83
CA ALA A 233 -11.47 -18.59 -5.75
C ALA A 233 -12.20 -19.07 -4.49
N ARG A 234 -13.41 -19.62 -4.64
CA ARG A 234 -14.15 -20.24 -3.53
C ARG A 234 -13.38 -21.40 -2.92
N MET A 235 -12.94 -22.37 -3.75
CA MET A 235 -12.21 -23.57 -3.30
C MET A 235 -10.94 -23.27 -2.50
N LEU A 236 -10.31 -22.14 -2.83
CA LEU A 236 -9.05 -21.68 -2.24
C LEU A 236 -9.25 -20.68 -1.07
N GLU A 237 -10.48 -20.37 -0.70
CA GLU A 237 -10.80 -19.55 0.47
C GLU A 237 -10.30 -20.21 1.76
N GLY A 238 -9.59 -19.44 2.59
CA GLY A 238 -9.17 -19.93 3.90
C GLY A 238 -8.09 -21.00 3.82
N LEU A 239 -7.40 -21.14 2.68
CA LEU A 239 -6.29 -22.07 2.55
C LEU A 239 -5.17 -21.76 3.56
N LEU A 240 -4.37 -22.77 3.85
CA LEU A 240 -3.16 -22.65 4.66
C LEU A 240 -1.95 -22.81 3.75
N ILE A 241 -0.94 -21.98 3.98
CA ILE A 241 0.37 -22.14 3.36
C ILE A 241 1.36 -22.40 4.50
N GLN A 242 1.99 -23.57 4.50
CA GLN A 242 3.01 -23.91 5.46
C GLN A 242 4.40 -23.85 4.81
N SER A 243 5.36 -23.25 5.50
CA SER A 243 6.77 -23.17 5.08
C SER A 243 7.69 -23.36 6.28
N GLY A 244 8.10 -24.60 6.58
CA GLY A 244 8.70 -24.93 7.88
C GLY A 244 7.70 -24.73 9.03
N ASP A 245 8.11 -23.96 10.05
CA ASP A 245 7.29 -23.62 11.21
C ASP A 245 6.29 -22.48 10.96
N ASP A 246 6.46 -21.75 9.85
CA ASP A 246 5.56 -20.65 9.50
C ASP A 246 4.29 -21.20 8.84
N VAL A 247 3.13 -20.84 9.39
CA VAL A 247 1.83 -21.18 8.81
C VAL A 247 1.03 -19.90 8.54
N LEU A 248 0.72 -19.64 7.28
CA LEU A 248 -0.10 -18.52 6.83
C LEU A 248 -1.53 -18.99 6.55
N LEU A 249 -2.51 -18.42 7.24
CA LEU A 249 -3.93 -18.56 6.91
C LEU A 249 -4.35 -17.45 5.94
N ALA A 250 -4.70 -17.81 4.71
CA ALA A 250 -5.15 -16.87 3.69
C ALA A 250 -6.63 -16.50 3.90
N LEU A 251 -6.87 -15.26 4.33
CA LEU A 251 -8.22 -14.74 4.57
C LEU A 251 -8.88 -14.14 3.33
N LYS A 252 -8.12 -13.65 2.35
CA LYS A 252 -8.64 -13.21 1.05
C LYS A 252 -7.67 -13.61 -0.04
N VAL A 253 -8.21 -14.22 -1.09
CA VAL A 253 -7.46 -14.68 -2.25
C VAL A 253 -8.07 -14.15 -3.55
N GLU A 254 -7.23 -13.95 -4.55
CA GLU A 254 -7.61 -13.57 -5.91
C GLU A 254 -6.98 -14.55 -6.90
N VAL A 255 -7.75 -15.04 -7.86
CA VAL A 255 -7.30 -16.03 -8.84
C VAL A 255 -7.11 -15.38 -10.21
N TYR A 256 -6.11 -15.85 -10.94
CA TYR A 256 -5.68 -15.37 -12.25
C TYR A 256 -5.46 -16.55 -13.19
N GLY A 257 -5.61 -16.34 -14.49
CA GLY A 257 -5.13 -17.28 -15.49
C GLY A 257 -3.60 -17.29 -15.56
N THR A 258 -3.04 -18.34 -16.17
CA THR A 258 -1.59 -18.45 -16.40
C THR A 258 -1.15 -17.93 -17.77
N SER A 259 -2.09 -17.67 -18.67
CA SER A 259 -1.79 -17.20 -20.02
C SER A 259 -2.62 -15.97 -20.41
N ASP A 260 -2.00 -15.04 -21.13
CA ASP A 260 -2.60 -13.73 -21.45
C ASP A 260 -3.90 -13.83 -22.27
N TYR A 261 -4.09 -14.92 -23.03
CA TYR A 261 -5.31 -15.15 -23.81
C TYR A 261 -6.46 -15.73 -22.97
N GLU A 262 -6.16 -16.37 -21.83
CA GLU A 262 -7.14 -16.88 -20.87
C GLU A 262 -7.52 -15.80 -19.84
N ASP A 263 -6.53 -15.02 -19.40
CA ASP A 263 -6.69 -13.89 -18.51
C ASP A 263 -5.77 -12.78 -19.01
N PRO A 264 -6.28 -11.62 -19.41
CA PRO A 264 -5.44 -10.50 -19.84
C PRO A 264 -4.51 -10.05 -18.71
N HIS A 265 -4.78 -10.43 -17.46
CA HIS A 265 -3.95 -10.16 -16.30
C HIS A 265 -3.12 -11.35 -15.83
N ALA A 266 -2.98 -12.35 -16.69
CA ALA A 266 -2.15 -13.50 -16.41
C ALA A 266 -0.77 -13.04 -15.97
N GLN A 267 -0.28 -13.78 -14.99
CA GLN A 267 1.07 -13.63 -14.50
C GLN A 267 1.70 -14.99 -14.72
N GLU A 268 2.68 -15.06 -15.63
CA GLU A 268 3.58 -16.21 -15.73
C GLU A 268 4.55 -16.27 -14.53
N ILE A 269 4.03 -15.98 -13.34
CA ILE A 269 4.77 -15.90 -12.11
C ILE A 269 4.44 -17.14 -11.30
N ALA A 270 5.44 -17.68 -10.63
CA ALA A 270 5.31 -18.90 -9.83
C ALA A 270 4.91 -20.14 -10.64
N LYS A 271 5.27 -20.22 -11.93
CA LYS A 271 5.10 -21.47 -12.69
C LYS A 271 5.87 -22.59 -12.00
N PRO A 272 5.24 -23.75 -11.73
CA PRO A 272 5.94 -24.90 -11.16
C PRO A 272 7.06 -25.38 -12.09
N GLU A 273 8.13 -25.91 -11.51
CA GLU A 273 9.23 -26.55 -12.22
C GLU A 273 9.19 -28.07 -11.99
N GLY A 274 9.50 -28.84 -13.04
CA GLY A 274 9.53 -30.30 -12.98
C GLY A 274 8.15 -30.93 -12.76
N THR A 275 8.08 -31.89 -11.84
CA THR A 275 6.87 -32.66 -11.52
C THR A 275 6.06 -32.07 -10.36
N LYS A 276 6.50 -30.93 -9.80
CA LYS A 276 5.81 -30.31 -8.66
C LYS A 276 4.44 -29.79 -9.10
N PRO A 277 3.38 -30.05 -8.33
CA PRO A 277 2.04 -29.63 -8.67
C PRO A 277 1.70 -28.27 -8.08
N PHE A 278 2.65 -27.38 -7.81
CA PHE A 278 2.47 -25.94 -7.59
C PHE A 278 3.83 -25.36 -7.19
N LYS A 279 3.93 -24.02 -7.19
CA LYS A 279 5.03 -23.28 -6.57
C LYS A 279 4.45 -22.16 -5.73
N VAL A 280 4.87 -22.11 -4.48
CA VAL A 280 4.59 -20.98 -3.58
C VAL A 280 5.80 -20.07 -3.60
N THR A 281 5.58 -18.77 -3.82
CA THR A 281 6.67 -17.79 -3.86
C THR A 281 6.23 -16.45 -3.29
N ASN A 282 7.20 -15.65 -2.83
CA ASN A 282 7.00 -14.26 -2.51
C ASN A 282 7.75 -13.41 -3.54
N ILE A 283 7.02 -12.80 -4.47
CA ILE A 283 7.59 -12.02 -5.55
C ILE A 283 7.55 -10.53 -5.22
N TYR A 284 8.58 -9.79 -5.63
CA TYR A 284 8.53 -8.34 -5.59
C TYR A 284 7.99 -7.79 -6.91
N HIS A 285 6.75 -7.30 -6.91
CA HIS A 285 6.05 -6.78 -8.09
C HIS A 285 5.22 -5.55 -7.73
N ASP A 286 5.17 -4.53 -8.60
CA ASP A 286 4.52 -3.23 -8.34
C ASP A 286 4.90 -2.59 -6.99
N GLN A 287 6.17 -2.72 -6.58
CA GLN A 287 6.66 -2.20 -5.29
C GLN A 287 6.04 -2.87 -4.06
N THR A 288 5.50 -4.08 -4.21
CA THR A 288 4.89 -4.88 -3.13
C THR A 288 5.40 -6.31 -3.16
N HIS A 289 5.51 -6.93 -1.98
CA HIS A 289 5.89 -8.33 -1.81
C HIS A 289 4.65 -9.23 -1.86
N LYS A 290 4.38 -9.84 -3.01
CA LYS A 290 3.16 -10.62 -3.25
C LYS A 290 3.40 -12.09 -2.98
N VAL A 291 2.66 -12.66 -2.03
CA VAL A 291 2.62 -14.12 -1.84
C VAL A 291 1.69 -14.73 -2.87
N MET A 292 2.27 -15.57 -3.71
CA MET A 292 1.62 -16.21 -4.85
C MET A 292 1.68 -17.73 -4.75
N ILE A 293 0.63 -18.40 -5.20
CA ILE A 293 0.62 -19.83 -5.51
C ILE A 293 0.40 -19.95 -7.02
N GLY A 294 1.38 -20.48 -7.74
CA GLY A 294 1.25 -20.70 -9.19
C GLY A 294 1.07 -22.16 -9.54
N THR A 295 0.20 -22.39 -10.53
CA THR A 295 -0.06 -23.70 -11.14
C THR A 295 0.26 -23.67 -12.63
N VAL A 296 -0.03 -24.76 -13.33
CA VAL A 296 0.06 -24.79 -14.81
C VAL A 296 -1.11 -24.05 -15.47
N LYS A 297 -2.24 -23.87 -14.78
CA LYS A 297 -3.51 -23.37 -15.35
C LYS A 297 -4.02 -22.06 -14.76
N TRP A 298 -3.61 -21.75 -13.54
CA TRP A 298 -4.01 -20.57 -12.79
C TRP A 298 -2.95 -20.15 -11.77
N CYS A 299 -3.02 -18.89 -11.36
CA CYS A 299 -2.22 -18.31 -10.27
C CYS A 299 -3.15 -17.75 -9.20
N LEU A 300 -2.71 -17.74 -7.95
CA LEU A 300 -3.44 -17.19 -6.82
C LEU A 300 -2.58 -16.17 -6.09
N LEU A 301 -3.18 -15.01 -5.78
CA LEU A 301 -2.60 -13.95 -4.95
C LEU A 301 -3.28 -13.93 -3.59
N VAL A 302 -2.50 -13.90 -2.52
CA VAL A 302 -3.01 -13.65 -1.16
C VAL A 302 -3.03 -12.14 -0.90
N THR A 303 -4.19 -11.60 -0.52
CA THR A 303 -4.39 -10.15 -0.27
C THR A 303 -4.92 -9.82 1.12
N LEU A 304 -5.21 -10.82 1.95
CA LEU A 304 -5.44 -10.69 3.39
C LEU A 304 -5.03 -12.00 4.03
N ALA A 305 -4.25 -11.96 5.10
CA ALA A 305 -3.79 -13.16 5.77
C ALA A 305 -3.48 -12.95 7.26
N VAL A 306 -3.38 -14.05 7.99
CA VAL A 306 -2.88 -14.10 9.37
C VAL A 306 -1.76 -15.13 9.44
N MET A 307 -0.61 -14.72 9.97
CA MET A 307 0.44 -15.64 10.39
C MET A 307 -0.02 -16.34 11.66
N LEU A 308 -0.24 -17.65 11.61
CA LEU A 308 -0.71 -18.42 12.77
C LEU A 308 0.37 -18.60 13.83
N THR A 309 1.64 -18.41 13.46
CA THR A 309 2.80 -18.51 14.34
C THR A 309 2.79 -17.44 15.43
N ASP A 310 2.47 -16.19 15.07
CA ASP A 310 2.58 -15.02 15.95
C ASP A 310 1.34 -14.11 15.96
N GLY A 311 0.36 -14.37 15.08
CA GLY A 311 -0.85 -13.58 14.92
C GLY A 311 -0.68 -12.35 14.03
N THR A 312 0.47 -12.18 13.37
CA THR A 312 0.73 -11.04 12.48
C THR A 312 -0.31 -11.01 11.36
N VAL A 313 -1.01 -9.88 11.22
CA VAL A 313 -2.00 -9.66 10.17
C VAL A 313 -1.36 -8.96 8.98
N VAL A 314 -1.63 -9.46 7.78
CA VAL A 314 -1.23 -8.85 6.52
C VAL A 314 -2.48 -8.36 5.80
N VAL A 315 -2.54 -7.07 5.46
CA VAL A 315 -3.65 -6.45 4.72
C VAL A 315 -3.16 -5.90 3.39
N GLY A 316 -3.80 -6.32 2.31
CA GLY A 316 -3.38 -5.99 0.94
C GLY A 316 -2.33 -6.95 0.40
N PRO A 317 -1.78 -6.67 -0.80
CA PRO A 317 -0.85 -7.57 -1.49
C PRO A 317 0.60 -7.47 -0.99
N ASP A 318 0.95 -6.56 -0.07
CA ASP A 318 2.34 -6.39 0.42
C ASP A 318 2.59 -7.25 1.68
N ASN A 319 2.91 -8.51 1.47
CA ASN A 319 3.29 -9.48 2.48
C ASN A 319 4.82 -9.59 2.60
N ARG A 320 5.40 -8.80 3.52
CA ARG A 320 6.84 -8.81 3.80
C ARG A 320 7.27 -9.84 4.86
N VAL A 321 6.29 -10.47 5.51
CA VAL A 321 6.51 -11.28 6.70
C VAL A 321 6.62 -12.77 6.37
N PHE A 322 5.91 -13.22 5.33
CA PHE A 322 5.92 -14.63 4.93
C PHE A 322 6.96 -14.90 3.84
N ASN A 323 7.89 -15.80 4.11
CA ASN A 323 8.98 -16.17 3.22
C ASN A 323 8.87 -17.67 2.84
N PRO A 324 8.12 -18.00 1.77
CA PRO A 324 7.91 -19.38 1.37
C PRO A 324 9.21 -20.04 0.90
N LYS A 325 9.43 -21.28 1.33
CA LYS A 325 10.51 -22.16 0.90
C LYS A 325 10.06 -23.03 -0.28
N GLU A 326 11.01 -23.66 -0.97
CA GLU A 326 10.70 -24.62 -2.04
C GLU A 326 9.94 -25.87 -1.58
N THR A 327 9.96 -26.15 -0.27
CA THR A 327 9.24 -27.25 0.38
C THR A 327 7.84 -26.84 0.85
N SER A 328 7.42 -25.58 0.63
CA SER A 328 6.14 -25.10 1.13
C SER A 328 4.99 -26.00 0.69
N SER A 329 4.07 -26.28 1.61
CA SER A 329 2.87 -27.07 1.37
C SER A 329 1.61 -26.21 1.44
N VAL A 330 0.61 -26.57 0.64
CA VAL A 330 -0.67 -25.87 0.57
C VAL A 330 -1.76 -26.80 1.06
N TRP A 331 -2.59 -26.32 1.98
CA TRP A 331 -3.68 -27.08 2.54
C TRP A 331 -5.00 -26.37 2.28
N ILE A 332 -5.96 -27.09 1.75
CA ILE A 332 -7.28 -26.58 1.37
C ILE A 332 -8.36 -27.26 2.19
N LYS A 333 -9.53 -26.64 2.31
CA LYS A 333 -10.65 -27.24 3.04
C LYS A 333 -11.20 -28.46 2.30
N LYS A 334 -11.53 -29.53 3.03
CA LYS A 334 -12.10 -30.78 2.48
C LYS A 334 -13.51 -30.57 1.93
N GLU A 335 -14.33 -29.85 2.69
CA GLU A 335 -15.71 -29.56 2.35
C GLU A 335 -15.89 -28.04 2.34
N GLN A 336 -16.50 -27.55 1.28
CA GLN A 336 -16.97 -26.17 1.21
C GLN A 336 -18.46 -26.20 1.50
N GLY A 337 -18.88 -25.54 2.58
CA GLY A 337 -20.28 -25.49 2.97
C GLY A 337 -21.15 -24.98 1.81
N PRO A 338 -22.35 -25.54 1.60
CA PRO A 338 -23.29 -24.99 0.63
C PRO A 338 -23.78 -23.64 1.17
N HIS A 339 -23.49 -22.56 0.43
CA HIS A 339 -24.11 -21.23 0.53
C HIS A 339 -23.49 -20.17 1.47
N LEU A 340 -23.57 -18.92 0.94
CA LEU A 340 -23.30 -17.60 1.53
C LEU A 340 -21.92 -16.96 1.31
N PHE A 341 -21.15 -17.42 0.34
CA PHE A 341 -19.92 -16.72 -0.03
C PHE A 341 -20.20 -15.58 -0.99
N ASN A 342 -19.80 -14.38 -0.57
CA ASN A 342 -19.87 -13.18 -1.41
C ASN A 342 -18.62 -13.19 -2.29
N THR A 343 -18.68 -13.86 -3.44
CA THR A 343 -17.62 -13.76 -4.44
C THR A 343 -17.50 -12.31 -4.83
N MET A 344 -16.29 -11.77 -4.69
CA MET A 344 -16.06 -10.36 -4.93
C MET A 344 -15.47 -10.20 -6.31
N ALA A 345 -15.96 -9.18 -7.02
CA ALA A 345 -15.24 -8.64 -8.16
C ALA A 345 -13.79 -8.38 -7.76
N ARG A 346 -12.88 -9.04 -8.48
CA ARG A 346 -11.47 -8.67 -8.56
C ARG A 346 -11.39 -7.20 -8.98
N GLN A 347 -10.28 -6.53 -8.68
CA GLN A 347 -10.03 -5.21 -9.26
C GLN A 347 -8.55 -4.99 -9.46
N LEU A 348 -8.17 -4.80 -10.71
CA LEU A 348 -6.79 -4.52 -11.10
C LEU A 348 -6.65 -3.06 -11.52
N ARG A 349 -5.59 -2.43 -11.00
CA ARG A 349 -5.41 -0.97 -11.08
C ARG A 349 -5.10 -0.45 -12.50
N SER A 350 -4.84 -1.33 -13.47
CA SER A 350 -4.25 -0.95 -14.76
C SER A 350 -5.11 -1.21 -16.00
N LYS A 351 -6.26 -1.91 -15.90
CA LYS A 351 -7.10 -2.23 -17.08
C LYS A 351 -8.59 -2.03 -16.82
N PHE A 352 -9.02 -0.79 -16.63
CA PHE A 352 -10.45 -0.47 -16.39
C PHE A 352 -11.32 -0.58 -17.65
N ASN A 353 -10.74 -0.89 -18.79
CA ASN A 353 -11.41 -1.13 -20.06
C ASN A 353 -11.67 -2.63 -20.33
N ASP A 354 -11.45 -3.51 -19.34
CA ASP A 354 -11.47 -4.97 -19.50
C ASP A 354 -12.38 -5.65 -18.46
N GLU A 355 -13.35 -6.45 -18.91
CA GLU A 355 -14.35 -7.11 -18.05
C GLU A 355 -13.73 -8.02 -17.00
N ALA A 356 -12.64 -8.71 -17.36
CA ALA A 356 -11.92 -9.59 -16.44
C ALA A 356 -11.34 -8.84 -15.23
N THR A 357 -11.23 -7.51 -15.31
CA THR A 357 -10.82 -6.66 -14.19
C THR A 357 -11.85 -6.64 -13.07
N PHE A 358 -13.14 -6.85 -13.35
CA PHE A 358 -14.24 -6.77 -12.37
C PHE A 358 -15.01 -8.08 -12.19
N ALA A 359 -14.51 -9.19 -12.75
CA ALA A 359 -15.10 -10.51 -12.61
C ALA A 359 -14.95 -11.09 -11.19
N PRO A 360 -15.86 -11.99 -10.74
CA PRO A 360 -15.91 -12.54 -9.38
C PRO A 360 -14.81 -13.58 -9.06
N TYR A 361 -13.56 -13.30 -9.45
CA TYR A 361 -12.41 -14.20 -9.27
C TYR A 361 -11.66 -13.96 -7.95
N SER A 362 -12.40 -13.62 -6.89
CA SER A 362 -11.83 -13.47 -5.54
C SER A 362 -12.81 -13.95 -4.46
N ALA A 363 -12.25 -14.46 -3.37
CA ALA A 363 -13.01 -14.97 -2.23
C ALA A 363 -12.40 -14.49 -0.90
N VAL A 364 -13.25 -14.37 0.11
CA VAL A 364 -12.91 -13.92 1.46
C VAL A 364 -13.41 -14.92 2.47
N HIS A 365 -12.55 -15.27 3.41
CA HIS A 365 -12.85 -16.13 4.53
C HIS A 365 -14.08 -15.61 5.29
N THR A 366 -15.15 -16.41 5.36
CA THR A 366 -16.49 -15.97 5.84
C THR A 366 -16.50 -15.09 7.10
N PRO A 367 -15.79 -15.43 8.21
CA PRO A 367 -15.70 -14.57 9.38
C PRO A 367 -15.17 -13.14 9.14
N PHE A 368 -14.45 -12.91 8.05
CA PHE A 368 -13.81 -11.65 7.67
C PHE A 368 -14.49 -10.98 6.47
N ASN A 369 -15.63 -11.52 6.01
CA ASN A 369 -16.44 -10.96 4.93
C ASN A 369 -17.32 -9.80 5.43
N HIS A 370 -16.69 -8.79 6.02
CA HIS A 370 -17.33 -7.54 6.47
C HIS A 370 -16.59 -6.36 5.87
N HIS A 371 -17.31 -5.29 5.53
CA HIS A 371 -16.71 -4.11 4.90
C HIS A 371 -15.54 -3.53 5.70
N THR A 372 -15.57 -3.62 7.03
CA THR A 372 -14.51 -3.11 7.91
C THR A 372 -13.26 -4.00 7.99
N THR A 373 -13.37 -5.29 7.66
CA THR A 373 -12.28 -6.28 7.75
C THR A 373 -11.71 -6.65 6.39
N MET A 374 -12.30 -6.14 5.31
CA MET A 374 -11.80 -6.36 3.96
C MET A 374 -10.79 -5.30 3.57
N PRO A 375 -9.74 -5.64 2.80
CA PRO A 375 -8.84 -4.66 2.24
C PRO A 375 -9.61 -3.59 1.46
N VAL A 376 -9.32 -2.33 1.76
CA VAL A 376 -9.73 -1.19 0.95
C VAL A 376 -9.13 -1.36 -0.44
N THR A 377 -9.97 -1.22 -1.44
CA THR A 377 -9.63 -1.20 -2.87
C THR A 377 -10.19 0.10 -3.45
N LEU A 378 -9.91 0.39 -4.73
CA LEU A 378 -10.52 1.56 -5.39
C LEU A 378 -12.05 1.46 -5.37
N ARG A 379 -12.58 0.25 -5.55
CA ARG A 379 -14.01 -0.10 -5.48
C ARG A 379 -14.63 0.21 -4.12
N THR A 380 -13.94 -0.04 -3.02
CA THR A 380 -14.51 0.13 -1.66
C THR A 380 -14.14 1.46 -1.01
N LEU A 381 -13.15 2.18 -1.55
CA LEU A 381 -12.61 3.41 -0.97
C LEU A 381 -13.69 4.46 -0.62
N TYR A 382 -14.72 4.61 -1.46
CA TYR A 382 -15.78 5.58 -1.22
C TYR A 382 -16.53 5.33 0.10
N GLY A 383 -16.79 4.05 0.42
CA GLY A 383 -17.45 3.67 1.68
C GLY A 383 -16.66 4.06 2.92
N PHE A 384 -15.33 4.13 2.83
CA PHE A 384 -14.45 4.55 3.93
C PHE A 384 -14.30 6.08 4.04
N LYS A 385 -14.77 6.84 3.05
CA LYS A 385 -14.68 8.31 3.01
C LYS A 385 -16.08 8.97 3.06
N PHE A 386 -17.05 8.36 3.74
CA PHE A 386 -18.45 8.81 3.82
C PHE A 386 -18.71 10.09 4.67
N ASN A 387 -17.69 10.90 4.97
CA ASN A 387 -17.89 12.14 5.74
C ASN A 387 -18.72 13.19 4.96
N LYS A 388 -19.25 14.22 5.64
CA LYS A 388 -20.17 15.20 5.01
C LYS A 388 -19.51 16.10 3.94
N ALA A 389 -18.21 16.36 4.03
CA ALA A 389 -17.51 17.26 3.10
C ALA A 389 -16.93 16.50 1.89
N TRP A 390 -16.92 17.14 0.72
CA TRP A 390 -16.25 16.60 -0.47
C TRP A 390 -14.77 17.01 -0.48
N SER A 391 -13.90 16.00 -0.62
CA SER A 391 -12.47 16.18 -0.85
C SER A 391 -12.10 15.60 -2.20
N SER A 392 -10.94 15.98 -2.74
CA SER A 392 -10.46 15.42 -4.02
C SER A 392 -10.36 13.90 -4.02
N VAL A 393 -9.88 13.31 -2.93
CA VAL A 393 -9.84 11.85 -2.71
C VAL A 393 -11.25 11.25 -2.72
N LYS A 394 -12.24 11.94 -2.14
CA LYS A 394 -13.63 11.46 -2.11
C LYS A 394 -14.28 11.52 -3.49
N VAL A 395 -14.05 12.58 -4.26
CA VAL A 395 -14.51 12.66 -5.66
C VAL A 395 -13.88 11.55 -6.50
N ALA A 396 -12.57 11.34 -6.36
CA ALA A 396 -11.87 10.25 -7.03
C ALA A 396 -12.44 8.87 -6.67
N ALA A 397 -12.67 8.62 -5.37
CA ALA A 397 -13.28 7.39 -4.90
C ALA A 397 -14.71 7.21 -5.43
N PHE A 398 -15.47 8.30 -5.56
CA PHE A 398 -16.82 8.30 -6.12
C PHE A 398 -16.83 7.91 -7.60
N VAL A 399 -15.85 8.34 -8.40
CA VAL A 399 -15.70 7.91 -9.80
C VAL A 399 -15.58 6.38 -9.88
N PHE A 400 -14.69 5.78 -9.09
CA PHE A 400 -14.54 4.32 -9.06
C PHE A 400 -15.77 3.61 -8.50
N HIS A 401 -16.46 4.23 -7.54
CA HIS A 401 -17.71 3.70 -7.00
C HIS A 401 -18.82 3.65 -8.04
N GLN A 402 -18.98 4.71 -8.85
CA GLN A 402 -19.94 4.72 -9.96
C GLN A 402 -19.60 3.65 -10.99
N LEU A 403 -18.33 3.60 -11.45
CA LEU A 403 -17.91 2.60 -12.41
C LEU A 403 -18.19 1.18 -11.91
N TYR A 404 -17.99 0.95 -10.62
CA TYR A 404 -18.21 -0.36 -10.02
C TYR A 404 -19.69 -0.71 -9.80
N THR A 405 -20.49 0.21 -9.26
CA THR A 405 -21.88 -0.09 -8.85
C THR A 405 -22.90 0.13 -9.96
N LYS A 406 -22.64 1.10 -10.84
CA LYS A 406 -23.53 1.46 -11.95
C LYS A 406 -23.06 0.91 -13.29
N HIS A 407 -21.84 0.34 -13.37
CA HIS A 407 -21.18 -0.01 -14.63
C HIS A 407 -21.07 1.15 -15.63
N LYS A 408 -21.09 2.38 -15.10
CA LYS A 408 -20.98 3.62 -15.87
C LYS A 408 -20.54 4.77 -15.00
N VAL A 409 -20.07 5.83 -15.64
CA VAL A 409 -19.71 7.08 -14.96
C VAL A 409 -20.42 8.24 -15.65
N VAL A 410 -21.16 9.04 -14.88
CA VAL A 410 -21.95 10.17 -15.38
C VAL A 410 -21.18 11.47 -15.18
N LYS A 411 -20.85 12.16 -16.27
CA LYS A 411 -20.00 13.36 -16.27
C LYS A 411 -20.55 14.49 -15.40
N ALA A 412 -21.85 14.77 -15.52
CA ALA A 412 -22.53 15.82 -14.75
C ALA A 412 -22.47 15.57 -13.22
N GLU A 413 -22.61 14.31 -12.79
CA GLU A 413 -22.49 13.95 -11.36
C GLU A 413 -21.06 14.20 -10.84
N ILE A 414 -20.03 13.87 -11.64
CA ILE A 414 -18.65 14.13 -11.22
C ILE A 414 -18.38 15.64 -11.15
N GLN A 415 -18.82 16.41 -12.15
CA GLN A 415 -18.63 17.86 -12.21
C GLN A 415 -19.21 18.55 -10.97
N LEU A 416 -20.45 18.19 -10.59
CA LEU A 416 -21.08 18.68 -9.37
C LEU A 416 -20.20 18.49 -8.13
N HIS A 417 -19.66 17.28 -7.94
CA HIS A 417 -18.82 16.99 -6.77
C HIS A 417 -17.42 17.60 -6.84
N VAL A 418 -16.89 17.86 -8.04
CA VAL A 418 -15.66 18.64 -8.22
C VAL A 418 -15.87 20.08 -7.76
N GLU A 419 -16.98 20.70 -8.13
CA GLU A 419 -17.33 22.07 -7.70
C GLU A 419 -17.50 22.17 -6.18
N GLU A 420 -18.18 21.20 -5.56
CA GLU A 420 -18.31 21.09 -4.10
C GLU A 420 -16.93 20.93 -3.42
N ALA A 421 -16.06 20.07 -3.98
CA ALA A 421 -14.72 19.84 -3.44
C ALA A 421 -13.78 21.07 -3.58
N LEU A 422 -13.95 21.86 -4.65
CA LEU A 422 -13.21 23.11 -4.85
C LEU A 422 -13.70 24.20 -3.89
N SER A 423 -15.02 24.29 -3.67
CA SER A 423 -15.63 25.28 -2.76
C SER A 423 -15.18 25.07 -1.30
N GLY A 424 -14.98 23.82 -0.89
CA GLY A 424 -14.50 23.48 0.45
C GLY A 424 -12.99 23.63 0.66
N ASN A 425 -12.19 23.64 -0.41
CA ASN A 425 -10.73 23.75 -0.35
C ASN A 425 -10.30 25.18 -0.71
N GLN A 426 -10.10 26.02 0.31
CA GLN A 426 -9.58 27.39 0.16
C GLN A 426 -8.13 27.41 -0.39
N GLY A 427 -7.95 27.14 -1.70
CA GLY A 427 -6.77 27.58 -2.45
C GLY A 427 -5.67 26.54 -2.74
N LYS A 428 -5.93 25.24 -2.68
CA LYS A 428 -4.98 24.23 -3.21
C LYS A 428 -5.71 23.21 -4.09
N SER A 429 -5.61 23.38 -5.42
CA SER A 429 -5.91 22.26 -6.32
C SER A 429 -4.91 21.15 -6.03
N THR A 430 -5.42 19.99 -5.62
CA THR A 430 -4.59 18.79 -5.49
C THR A 430 -4.44 18.17 -6.86
N GLU A 431 -3.29 17.55 -7.16
CA GLU A 431 -3.03 16.83 -8.42
C GLU A 431 -4.17 15.86 -8.82
N ILE A 432 -4.89 15.30 -7.84
CA ILE A 432 -6.07 14.44 -8.04
C ILE A 432 -7.20 15.18 -8.80
N LEU A 433 -7.50 16.44 -8.46
CA LEU A 433 -8.54 17.21 -9.13
C LEU A 433 -8.15 17.54 -10.57
N ASP A 434 -6.88 17.86 -10.80
CA ASP A 434 -6.37 18.13 -12.15
C ASP A 434 -6.52 16.89 -13.05
N ILE A 435 -6.29 15.68 -12.52
CA ILE A 435 -6.54 14.41 -13.23
C ILE A 435 -8.04 14.25 -13.54
N ILE A 436 -8.91 14.50 -12.55
CA ILE A 436 -10.37 14.37 -12.73
C ILE A 436 -10.90 15.38 -13.76
N GLN A 437 -10.42 16.62 -13.74
CA GLN A 437 -10.81 17.64 -14.72
C GLN A 437 -10.37 17.26 -16.14
N ARG A 438 -9.16 16.73 -16.31
CA ARG A 438 -8.73 16.17 -17.62
C ARG A 438 -9.61 15.01 -18.06
N MET A 439 -9.96 14.12 -17.14
CA MET A 439 -10.87 13.00 -17.42
C MET A 439 -12.22 13.53 -17.92
N ILE A 440 -12.85 14.46 -17.20
CA ILE A 440 -14.12 15.12 -17.60
C ILE A 440 -14.02 15.74 -19.01
N GLY A 441 -12.87 16.34 -19.35
CA GLY A 441 -12.64 16.94 -20.66
C GLY A 441 -12.59 15.94 -21.82
N VAL A 442 -12.28 14.67 -21.56
CA VAL A 442 -12.23 13.61 -22.59
C VAL A 442 -13.40 12.61 -22.51
N MET A 443 -14.23 12.70 -21.46
CA MET A 443 -15.41 11.86 -21.27
C MET A 443 -16.58 12.30 -22.14
N ALA A 444 -17.33 11.34 -22.68
CA ALA A 444 -18.71 11.55 -23.09
C ALA A 444 -19.60 11.94 -21.90
N GLU A 445 -20.84 12.36 -22.14
CA GLU A 445 -21.79 12.69 -21.05
C GLU A 445 -22.05 11.49 -20.13
N GLU A 446 -22.03 10.30 -20.72
CA GLU A 446 -22.07 9.02 -20.03
C GLU A 446 -21.01 8.10 -20.65
N GLU A 447 -20.17 7.50 -19.80
CA GLU A 447 -19.21 6.48 -20.19
C GLU A 447 -19.61 5.17 -19.50
N SER A 448 -20.18 4.24 -20.27
CA SER A 448 -20.47 2.88 -19.81
C SER A 448 -19.21 2.01 -19.87
N PHE A 449 -19.19 0.95 -19.08
CA PHE A 449 -18.15 -0.06 -19.16
C PHE A 449 -18.31 -0.95 -20.42
N PRO A 450 -17.22 -1.31 -21.14
CA PRO A 450 -15.85 -0.85 -20.94
C PRO A 450 -15.65 0.63 -21.34
N VAL A 451 -14.90 1.38 -20.55
CA VAL A 451 -14.68 2.81 -20.77
C VAL A 451 -13.72 3.08 -21.94
N SER A 452 -13.79 4.29 -22.52
CA SER A 452 -12.87 4.71 -23.57
C SER A 452 -11.39 4.72 -23.13
N LYS A 453 -10.47 4.56 -24.09
CA LYS A 453 -9.01 4.50 -23.83
C LYS A 453 -8.48 5.76 -23.13
N ALA A 454 -8.99 6.94 -23.49
CA ALA A 454 -8.59 8.21 -22.88
C ALA A 454 -9.04 8.30 -21.41
N VAL A 455 -10.27 7.85 -21.11
CA VAL A 455 -10.78 7.76 -19.74
C VAL A 455 -9.97 6.74 -18.94
N ASN A 456 -9.68 5.56 -19.51
CA ASN A 456 -8.84 4.54 -18.86
C ASN A 456 -7.45 5.07 -18.46
N ALA A 457 -6.82 5.90 -19.30
CA ALA A 457 -5.53 6.51 -18.97
C ALA A 457 -5.63 7.41 -17.73
N CYS A 458 -6.67 8.23 -17.63
CA CYS A 458 -6.91 9.08 -16.47
C CYS A 458 -7.24 8.26 -15.21
N LEU A 459 -8.07 7.22 -15.33
CA LEU A 459 -8.39 6.31 -14.23
C LEU A 459 -7.15 5.58 -13.70
N THR A 460 -6.23 5.17 -14.58
CA THR A 460 -4.97 4.54 -14.20
C THR A 460 -4.07 5.50 -13.41
N GLU A 461 -3.95 6.74 -13.86
CA GLU A 461 -3.19 7.77 -13.14
C GLU A 461 -3.82 8.09 -11.77
N LEU A 462 -5.15 8.21 -11.73
CA LEU A 462 -5.93 8.44 -10.52
C LEU A 462 -5.77 7.30 -9.51
N ALA A 463 -5.83 6.05 -9.98
CA ALA A 463 -5.56 4.86 -9.18
C ALA A 463 -4.16 4.88 -8.56
N GLY A 464 -3.16 5.35 -9.32
CA GLY A 464 -1.80 5.57 -8.83
C GLY A 464 -1.76 6.55 -7.65
N LYS A 465 -2.47 7.68 -7.73
CA LYS A 465 -2.55 8.68 -6.64
C LYS A 465 -3.29 8.16 -5.42
N LEU A 466 -4.35 7.38 -5.61
CA LEU A 466 -5.15 6.81 -4.52
C LEU A 466 -4.47 5.63 -3.80
N SER A 467 -3.41 5.06 -4.37
CA SER A 467 -2.70 3.91 -3.80
C SER A 467 -2.21 4.17 -2.37
N GLY A 468 -1.64 5.35 -2.09
CA GLY A 468 -1.16 5.72 -0.75
C GLY A 468 -2.28 5.84 0.29
N GLU A 469 -3.43 6.41 -0.10
CA GLU A 469 -4.60 6.52 0.76
C GLU A 469 -5.19 5.14 1.10
N ILE A 470 -5.27 4.26 0.10
CA ILE A 470 -5.69 2.87 0.29
C ILE A 470 -4.75 2.15 1.25
N THR A 471 -3.43 2.26 1.05
CA THR A 471 -2.43 1.65 1.93
C THR A 471 -2.56 2.17 3.36
N SER A 472 -2.76 3.48 3.54
CA SER A 472 -2.97 4.09 4.86
C SER A 472 -4.19 3.52 5.58
N LEU A 473 -5.34 3.44 4.91
CA LEU A 473 -6.57 2.87 5.48
C LEU A 473 -6.43 1.37 5.80
N ASN A 474 -5.73 0.62 4.95
CA ASN A 474 -5.47 -0.80 5.17
C ASN A 474 -4.60 -1.03 6.41
N ASN A 475 -3.50 -0.28 6.52
CA ASN A 475 -2.53 -0.43 7.60
C ASN A 475 -3.00 0.12 8.95
N THR A 476 -4.10 0.88 8.97
CA THR A 476 -4.66 1.42 10.21
C THR A 476 -5.99 0.75 10.49
N TYR A 477 -7.04 1.20 9.81
CA TYR A 477 -8.42 0.81 10.10
C TYR A 477 -8.71 -0.68 9.87
N VAL A 478 -8.34 -1.21 8.70
CA VAL A 478 -8.66 -2.60 8.36
C VAL A 478 -7.84 -3.58 9.20
N MET A 479 -6.54 -3.32 9.33
CA MET A 479 -5.65 -4.15 10.16
C MET A 479 -6.15 -4.24 11.60
N ASP A 480 -6.49 -3.11 12.22
CA ASP A 480 -7.04 -3.09 13.58
C ASP A 480 -8.36 -3.89 13.71
N ALA A 481 -9.24 -3.75 12.72
CA ALA A 481 -10.51 -4.50 12.69
C ALA A 481 -10.28 -6.01 12.56
N VAL A 482 -9.33 -6.44 11.73
CA VAL A 482 -8.97 -7.85 11.54
C VAL A 482 -8.32 -8.41 12.81
N VAL A 483 -7.36 -7.70 13.41
CA VAL A 483 -6.72 -8.09 14.68
C VAL A 483 -7.78 -8.27 15.77
N LYS A 484 -8.71 -7.32 15.91
CA LYS A 484 -9.81 -7.42 16.86
C LYS A 484 -10.70 -8.64 16.59
N LYS A 485 -11.03 -8.90 15.32
CA LYS A 485 -11.84 -10.05 14.93
C LYS A 485 -11.14 -11.37 15.23
N VAL A 486 -9.85 -11.49 14.93
CA VAL A 486 -9.03 -12.66 15.25
C VAL A 486 -9.06 -12.94 16.76
N LYS A 487 -8.82 -11.92 17.58
CA LYS A 487 -8.84 -12.03 19.05
C LYS A 487 -10.20 -12.45 19.60
N ASN A 488 -11.30 -12.15 18.92
CA ASN A 488 -12.64 -12.55 19.35
C ASN A 488 -12.99 -13.99 18.97
N ILE A 489 -12.27 -14.60 18.02
CA ILE A 489 -12.50 -15.98 17.58
C ILE A 489 -11.72 -16.97 18.47
N ILE A 490 -10.53 -16.58 18.92
CA ILE A 490 -9.67 -17.32 19.85
C ILE A 490 -10.24 -17.21 21.26
#